data_AF-A0A098S2W5-F1
#
_entry.id   AF-A0A098S2W5-F1
#
_cell.length_a   1.000
_cell.length_b   1.000
_cell.length_c   1.000
_cell.angle_alpha   90.00
_cell.angle_beta   90.00
_cell.angle_gamma   90.00
#
_symmetry.space_group_name_H-M   'P 1'
#
loop_
_entity.id
_entity.type
_entity.pdbx_description
1 polymer ?
#
loop_
_entity_poly.entity_id
_entity_poly.type
_entity_poly.pdbx_seq_one_letter_code
_entity_poly.pdbx_strand_id
1 'polypeptide(L)' 'MIKLAQKKLGIKDASQVIKVGDSQIDIEEGKNAGCKLAIGITTGAHTSAQLYASQPDHVIENLEELIPILGFKKAVYS' A
#
# COMPACT_ATOMS: atom_id res chain seq x y z
N MET A 1 -8.59 -5.72 -8.66
CA MET A 1 -7.44 -6.64 -8.78
C MET A 1 -7.10 -7.43 -7.51
N ILE A 2 -7.19 -6.85 -6.31
CA ILE A 2 -6.72 -7.50 -5.06
C ILE A 2 -7.36 -8.87 -4.79
N LYS A 3 -8.69 -9.00 -4.87
CA LYS A 3 -9.38 -10.28 -4.65
C LYS A 3 -8.94 -11.39 -5.62
N LEU A 4 -8.60 -11.03 -6.85
CA LEU A 4 -8.07 -11.99 -7.83
C LEU A 4 -6.65 -12.42 -7.45
N ALA A 5 -5.81 -11.49 -7.01
CA ALA A 5 -4.46 -11.80 -6.53
C ALA A 5 -4.51 -12.71 -5.30
N GLN A 6 -5.39 -12.42 -4.32
CA GLN A 6 -5.63 -13.27 -3.16
C GLN A 6 -5.99 -14.70 -3.57
N LYS A 7 -6.93 -14.86 -4.50
CA LYS A 7 -7.32 -16.18 -5.03
C LYS A 7 -6.14 -16.90 -5.69
N LYS A 8 -5.34 -16.21 -6.52
CA LYS A 8 -4.19 -16.80 -7.22
C LYS A 8 -3.06 -17.20 -6.29
N LEU A 9 -2.86 -16.46 -5.20
CA LEU A 9 -1.80 -16.68 -4.21
C LEU A 9 -2.25 -17.54 -3.02
N GLY A 10 -3.52 -17.96 -2.98
CA GLY A 10 -4.07 -18.75 -1.87
C GLY A 10 -4.20 -17.97 -0.56
N ILE A 11 -4.19 -16.64 -0.59
CA ILE A 11 -4.33 -15.78 0.58
C ILE A 11 -5.82 -15.66 0.91
N LYS A 12 -6.22 -16.17 2.09
CA LYS A 12 -7.63 -16.18 2.51
C LYS A 12 -8.03 -14.96 3.34
N ASP A 13 -7.07 -14.39 4.06
CA ASP A 13 -7.30 -13.24 4.94
C ASP A 13 -6.70 -11.98 4.32
N ALA A 14 -7.55 -10.97 4.07
CA ALA A 14 -7.14 -9.69 3.52
C ALA A 14 -6.29 -8.87 4.51
N SER A 15 -6.37 -9.16 5.82
CA SER A 15 -5.52 -8.55 6.84
C SER A 15 -4.03 -8.94 6.71
N GLN A 16 -3.72 -9.91 5.84
CA GLN A 16 -2.34 -10.27 5.48
C GLN A 16 -1.83 -9.55 4.22
N VAL A 17 -2.66 -8.69 3.61
CA VAL A 17 -2.36 -7.97 2.37
C VAL A 17 -2.19 -6.49 2.66
N ILE A 18 -1.19 -5.88 2.02
CA ILE A 18 -1.00 -4.43 1.99
C ILE A 18 -1.06 -3.99 0.53
N LYS A 19 -1.82 -2.93 0.27
CA LYS A 19 -1.91 -2.32 -1.05
C LYS A 19 -1.06 -1.07 -1.07
N VAL A 20 -0.12 -1.00 -2.02
CA VAL A 20 0.64 0.21 -2.33
C VAL A 20 0.26 0.63 -3.75
N GLY A 21 0.03 1.92 -3.98
CA GLY A 21 -0.27 2.44 -5.32
C GLY A 21 -0.19 3.96 -5.39
N ASP A 22 -0.15 4.49 -6.60
CA ASP A 22 0.16 5.88 -6.92
C ASP A 22 -1.07 6.70 -7.30
N SER A 23 -2.27 6.14 -7.11
CA SER A 23 -3.53 6.82 -7.36
C SER A 23 -4.52 6.72 -6.19
N GLN A 24 -5.54 7.58 -6.18
CA GLN A 24 -6.65 7.50 -5.23
C GLN A 24 -7.38 6.16 -5.35
N ILE A 25 -7.53 5.66 -6.58
CA ILE A 25 -8.22 4.40 -6.88
C ILE A 25 -7.49 3.22 -6.23
N ASP A 26 -6.15 3.22 -6.21
CA ASP A 26 -5.39 2.16 -5.53
C ASP A 26 -5.67 2.09 -4.03
N ILE A 27 -5.76 3.27 -3.39
CA ILE A 27 -6.04 3.39 -1.95
C ILE A 27 -7.46 2.90 -1.66
N GLU A 28 -8.44 3.35 -2.44
CA GLU A 28 -9.84 2.92 -2.32
C GLU A 28 -9.98 1.42 -2.59
N GLU A 29 -9.27 0.87 -3.58
CA GLU A 29 -9.27 -0.56 -3.86
C GLU A 29 -8.73 -1.36 -2.66
N GLY A 30 -7.61 -0.92 -2.07
CA GLY A 30 -7.03 -1.51 -0.86
C GLY A 30 -8.02 -1.58 0.29
N LYS A 31 -8.67 -0.46 0.58
CA LYS A 31 -9.69 -0.35 1.65
C LYS A 31 -10.91 -1.21 1.37
N ASN A 32 -11.47 -1.13 0.18
CA ASN A 32 -12.66 -1.89 -0.22
C ASN A 32 -12.40 -3.41 -0.25
N ALA A 33 -11.14 -3.82 -0.45
CA ALA A 33 -10.72 -5.21 -0.35
C ALA A 33 -10.48 -5.68 1.09
N GLY A 34 -10.48 -4.77 2.08
CA GLY A 34 -10.17 -5.07 3.47
C GLY A 34 -8.68 -5.36 3.71
N CYS A 35 -7.78 -4.78 2.90
CA CYS A 35 -6.35 -4.87 3.14
C CYS A 35 -5.99 -4.29 4.51
N LYS A 36 -4.91 -4.79 5.12
CA LYS A 36 -4.40 -4.28 6.39
C LYS A 36 -4.03 -2.81 6.33
N LEU A 37 -3.38 -2.42 5.23
CA LEU A 37 -2.98 -1.05 4.94
C LEU A 37 -3.21 -0.76 3.45
N ALA A 38 -3.62 0.47 3.18
CA ALA A 38 -3.70 1.09 1.86
C ALA A 38 -2.79 2.33 1.84
N ILE A 39 -1.66 2.21 1.15
CA ILE A 39 -0.55 3.17 1.17
C ILE A 39 -0.44 3.85 -0.20
N GLY A 40 -0.40 5.18 -0.21
CA GLY A 40 -0.10 5.98 -1.40
C GLY A 40 1.41 6.12 -1.62
N ILE A 41 1.88 6.11 -2.87
CA ILE A 41 3.28 6.43 -3.22
C ILE A 41 3.35 7.56 -4.25
N THR A 42 4.19 8.56 -4.03
CA THR A 42 4.24 9.78 -4.86
C THR A 42 5.16 9.69 -6.08
N THR A 43 5.74 8.52 -6.37
CA THR A 43 6.64 8.31 -7.51
C THR A 43 5.91 8.10 -8.84
N GLY A 44 4.58 8.31 -8.87
CA GLY A 44 3.72 7.99 -10.00
C GLY A 44 2.67 9.06 -10.31
N ALA A 45 1.44 8.64 -10.58
CA ALA A 45 0.40 9.44 -11.23
C ALA A 45 -0.14 10.62 -10.39
N HIS A 46 -0.35 10.44 -9.09
CA HIS A 46 -0.96 11.46 -8.23
C HIS A 46 0.04 12.16 -7.31
N THR A 47 -0.23 13.43 -7.03
CA THR A 47 0.44 14.19 -5.97
C THR A 47 0.05 13.69 -4.58
N SER A 48 0.89 13.98 -3.58
CA SER A 48 0.60 13.68 -2.17
C SER A 48 -0.78 14.21 -1.73
N ALA A 49 -1.11 15.46 -2.07
CA ALA A 49 -2.41 16.07 -1.75
C ALA A 49 -3.59 15.31 -2.37
N GLN A 50 -3.47 14.84 -3.61
CA GLN A 50 -4.48 14.02 -4.24
C GLN A 50 -4.61 12.66 -3.54
N LEU A 51 -3.50 12.00 -3.21
CA LEU A 51 -3.52 10.72 -2.48
C LEU A 51 -4.22 10.87 -1.13
N TYR A 52 -3.97 11.94 -0.37
CA TYR A 52 -4.61 12.16 0.93
C TYR A 52 -6.13 12.31 0.85
N ALA A 53 -6.71 12.70 -0.29
CA ALA A 53 -8.16 12.84 -0.43
C ALA A 53 -8.92 11.49 -0.31
N SER A 54 -8.27 10.36 -0.59
CA SER A 54 -8.84 9.02 -0.36
C SER A 54 -8.48 8.43 1.02
N GLN A 55 -7.89 9.25 1.91
CA GLN A 55 -7.57 8.95 3.31
C GLN A 55 -6.67 7.70 3.51
N PRO A 56 -5.53 7.55 2.82
CA PRO A 56 -4.64 6.40 2.97
C PRO A 56 -4.11 6.28 4.41
N ASP A 57 -3.64 5.09 4.78
CA ASP A 57 -2.98 4.88 6.08
C ASP A 57 -1.63 5.61 6.13
N HIS A 58 -0.91 5.61 5.00
CA HIS A 58 0.35 6.33 4.83
C HIS A 58 0.49 6.85 3.39
N VAL A 59 1.23 7.94 3.22
CA VAL A 59 1.76 8.37 1.91
C VAL A 59 3.28 8.38 2.03
N ILE A 60 3.97 7.72 1.11
CA ILE A 60 5.42 7.56 1.09
C ILE A 60 6.00 8.15 -0.20
N GLU A 61 7.25 8.63 -0.15
CA GLU A 61 7.94 9.19 -1.30
C GLU A 61 8.77 8.15 -2.05
N ASN A 62 9.11 7.04 -1.40
CA ASN A 62 9.82 5.91 -1.99
C ASN A 62 9.52 4.60 -1.22
N LEU A 63 9.86 3.46 -1.82
CA LEU A 63 9.57 2.14 -1.24
C LEU A 63 10.38 1.82 0.02
N GLU A 64 11.50 2.52 0.29
CA GLU A 64 12.31 2.24 1.48
C GLU A 64 11.60 2.64 2.78
N GLU A 65 10.69 3.61 2.70
CA GLU A 65 9.85 4.03 3.82
C GLU A 65 8.88 2.93 4.30
N LEU A 66 8.61 1.91 3.46
CA LEU A 66 7.83 0.75 3.91
C LEU A 66 8.54 -0.04 5.00
N ILE A 67 9.88 -0.07 5.01
CA ILE A 67 10.66 -0.88 5.96
C ILE A 67 10.26 -0.56 7.41
N PRO A 68 10.36 0.71 7.90
CA PRO A 68 9.95 1.05 9.25
C PRO A 68 8.43 0.94 9.47
N ILE A 69 7.59 1.23 8.47
CA ILE A 69 6.12 1.10 8.56
C ILE A 69 5.72 -0.36 8.87
N LEU A 70 6.41 -1.32 8.26
CA LEU A 70 6.16 -2.75 8.45
C LEU A 70 6.84 -3.33 9.71
N GLY A 71 7.54 -2.50 10.49
CA GLY A 71 8.27 -2.92 11.69
C GLY A 71 9.57 -3.66 11.40
N PHE A 72 10.09 -3.59 10.17
CA PHE A 72 11.39 -4.15 9.82
C PHE A 72 12.51 -3.16 10.14
N LYS A 73 13.73 -3.68 10.37
CA LYS A 73 14.93 -2.86 10.43
C LYS A 73 15.55 -2.80 9.04
N LYS A 74 15.98 -1.62 8.61
CA LYS A 74 16.73 -1.45 7.35
C LYS A 74 17.98 -2.32 7.43
N ALA A 75 18.16 -3.20 6.46
CA ALA A 75 19.37 -3.99 6.36
C ALA A 75 20.55 -3.03 6.12
N VAL A 76 21.60 -3.17 6.92
CA VAL A 76 22.86 -2.44 6.72
C VAL A 76 23.66 -3.28 5.73
N TYR A 77 23.67 -2.86 4.46
CA TYR A 77 24.56 -3.44 3.46
C TYR A 77 25.89 -2.69 3.54
N SER A 78 26.97 -3.43 3.76
CA SER A 78 28.37 -2.97 3.71
C SER A 78 28.87 -2.86 2.28
#